data_AF-A0A7S2HWW4-F1
#
_entry.id   AF-A0A7S2HWW4-F1
#
_cell.length_a   1.000
_cell.length_b   1.000
_cell.length_c   1.000
_cell.angle_alpha   90.00
_cell.angle_beta   90.00
_cell.angle_gamma   90.00
#
_symmetry.space_group_name_H-M   'P 1'
#
loop_
_entity.id
_entity.type
_entity.pdbx_description
1 polymer ?
#
loop_
_entity_poly.entity_id
_entity_poly.type
_entity_poly.pdbx_seq_one_letter_code
_entity_poly.pdbx_strand_id
1 'polypeptide(L)'
;AVEVESFVALHQESVRRNMVFHMHIEEQPKEVEDCKEALNSTPMGVVLNNLAVDSNFTAVHCTWSDELELKKYVDQGGNVCICPLTEGNLGDGFPPLQPCGTSICLGSDCNARIDLIEEMRWLEYAHR
;
A
#
# COMPACT_ATOMS: atom_id res chain seq x y z
N ALA A 1 11.58 11.65 -0.21
CA ALA A 1 11.42 10.34 0.44
C ALA A 1 11.80 10.47 1.91
N VAL A 2 11.26 9.60 2.77
CA VAL A 2 11.69 9.45 4.17
C VAL A 2 12.83 8.43 4.18
N GLU A 3 13.93 8.71 4.89
CA GLU A 3 15.06 7.78 5.00
C GLU A 3 14.64 6.46 5.66
N VAL A 4 15.30 5.36 5.28
CA VAL A 4 14.97 4.02 5.80
C VAL A 4 15.02 3.97 7.33
N GLU A 5 16.10 4.49 7.90
CA GLU A 5 16.26 4.57 9.35
C GLU A 5 15.13 5.36 10.04
N SER A 6 14.63 6.41 9.37
CA SER A 6 13.57 7.26 9.92
C SER A 6 12.23 6.55 9.97
N PHE A 7 11.80 5.87 8.90
CA PHE A 7 10.52 5.16 8.95
C PHE A 7 10.59 3.91 9.83
N VAL A 8 11.75 3.26 9.94
CA VAL A 8 11.98 2.16 10.89
C VAL A 8 11.79 2.64 12.33
N ALA A 9 12.40 3.77 12.69
CA ALA A 9 12.24 4.36 14.03
C ALA A 9 10.79 4.77 14.30
N LEU A 10 10.09 5.33 13.30
CA LEU A 10 8.66 5.68 13.43
C LEU A 10 7.78 4.45 13.63
N HIS A 11 8.03 3.36 12.89
CA HIS A 11 7.31 2.10 13.05
C HIS A 11 7.57 1.45 14.42
N GLN A 12 8.82 1.48 14.91
CA GLN A 12 9.12 0.99 16.27
C GLN A 12 8.35 1.78 17.33
N GLU A 13 8.23 3.10 17.15
CA GLU A 13 7.46 3.94 18.06
C GLU A 13 5.95 3.70 17.97
N SER A 14 5.41 3.42 16.77
CA SER A 14 3.99 3.05 16.61
C SER A 14 3.70 1.73 17.34
N VAL A 15 4.56 0.73 17.19
CA VAL A 15 4.47 -0.54 17.93
C VAL A 15 4.54 -0.31 19.44
N ARG A 16 5.53 0.46 19.91
CA ARG A 16 5.70 0.77 21.35
C ARG A 16 4.46 1.44 21.97
N ARG A 17 3.75 2.24 21.17
CA ARG A 17 2.53 2.96 21.59
C ARG A 17 1.23 2.25 21.23
N ASN A 18 1.29 1.08 20.59
CA ASN A 18 0.13 0.38 20.05
C ASN A 18 -0.73 1.29 19.15
N MET A 19 -0.08 1.94 18.19
CA MET A 19 -0.69 2.83 17.20
C MET A 19 -0.67 2.20 15.82
N VAL A 20 -1.68 2.54 15.01
CA VAL A 20 -1.71 2.20 13.58
C VAL A 20 -0.60 2.90 12.82
N PHE A 21 -0.10 2.24 11.77
CA PHE A 21 0.94 2.74 10.89
C PHE A 21 0.47 2.69 9.45
N HIS A 22 0.36 3.84 8.80
CA HIS A 22 -0.11 3.94 7.42
C HIS A 22 1.02 4.49 6.54
N MET A 23 1.18 3.93 5.35
CA MET A 23 2.20 4.35 4.39
C MET A 23 1.69 4.17 2.95
N HIS A 24 1.84 5.18 2.10
CA HIS A 24 1.68 5.02 0.65
C HIS A 24 2.82 4.15 0.12
N ILE A 25 2.48 3.12 -0.64
CA ILE A 25 3.43 2.15 -1.17
C ILE A 25 3.07 1.84 -2.62
N GLU A 26 4.01 2.04 -3.53
CA GLU A 26 3.97 1.58 -4.92
C GLU A 26 2.75 2.10 -5.70
N GLU A 27 2.41 3.37 -5.49
CA GLU A 27 1.32 4.05 -6.19
C GLU A 27 1.70 4.27 -7.67
N GLN A 28 2.95 4.64 -7.92
CA GLN A 28 3.45 5.04 -9.24
C GLN A 28 4.60 4.13 -9.72
N PRO A 29 4.71 3.82 -11.03
CA PRO A 29 5.86 3.09 -11.57
C PRO A 29 7.20 3.77 -11.25
N LYS A 30 7.20 5.11 -11.29
CA LYS A 30 8.39 5.92 -10.99
C LYS A 30 8.88 5.72 -9.56
N GLU A 31 7.98 5.53 -8.60
CA GLU A 31 8.36 5.23 -7.21
C GLU A 31 9.13 3.92 -7.14
N VAL A 32 8.64 2.88 -7.82
CA VAL A 32 9.27 1.56 -7.89
C VAL A 32 10.64 1.64 -8.55
N GLU A 33 10.76 2.38 -9.65
CA GLU A 33 12.01 2.61 -10.38
C GLU A 33 13.03 3.34 -9.50
N ASP A 34 12.65 4.48 -8.93
CA ASP A 34 13.53 5.30 -8.09
C ASP A 34 14.00 4.52 -6.84
N CYS A 35 13.12 3.71 -6.24
CA CYS A 35 13.47 2.87 -5.10
C CYS A 35 14.45 1.75 -5.49
N LYS A 36 14.26 1.11 -6.65
CA LYS A 36 15.20 0.11 -7.18
C LYS A 36 16.56 0.72 -7.47
N GLU A 37 16.62 1.93 -8.04
CA GLU A 37 17.87 2.63 -8.30
C GLU A 37 18.62 3.01 -7.00
N ALA A 38 17.89 3.50 -5.99
CA ALA A 38 18.49 3.97 -4.75
C ALA A 38 18.85 2.85 -3.76
N LEU A 39 18.00 1.82 -3.65
CA LEU A 39 18.04 0.81 -2.57
C LEU A 39 18.16 -0.63 -3.09
N ASN A 40 18.19 -0.84 -4.41
CA ASN A 40 18.24 -2.16 -5.05
C ASN A 40 17.09 -3.09 -4.60
N SER A 41 15.92 -2.50 -4.28
CA SER A 41 14.73 -3.18 -3.82
C SER A 41 13.48 -2.36 -4.16
N THR A 42 12.32 -3.00 -4.25
CA THR A 42 11.00 -2.35 -4.37
C THR A 42 10.62 -1.68 -3.04
N PRO A 43 9.72 -0.68 -3.02
CA PRO A 43 9.23 -0.12 -1.75
C PRO A 43 8.63 -1.18 -0.81
N MET A 44 7.84 -2.13 -1.34
CA MET A 44 7.32 -3.25 -0.55
C MET A 44 8.43 -4.17 -0.04
N GLY A 45 9.45 -4.46 -0.86
CA GLY A 45 10.62 -5.22 -0.46
C GLY A 45 11.40 -4.53 0.67
N VAL A 46 11.54 -3.19 0.61
CA VAL A 46 12.16 -2.38 1.67
C VAL A 46 11.36 -2.50 2.97
N VAL A 47 10.03 -2.45 2.92
CA VAL A 47 9.17 -2.67 4.09
C VAL A 47 9.38 -4.07 4.67
N LEU A 48 9.26 -5.11 3.85
CA LEU A 48 9.38 -6.52 4.28
C LEU A 48 10.76 -6.86 4.87
N ASN A 49 11.82 -6.18 4.42
CA ASN A 49 13.18 -6.42 4.90
C ASN A 49 13.50 -5.68 6.21
N ASN A 50 12.79 -4.60 6.54
CA ASN A 50 13.15 -3.71 7.64
C ASN A 50 12.11 -3.63 8.75
N LEU A 51 10.86 -3.99 8.49
CA LEU A 51 9.74 -3.85 9.43
C LEU A 51 9.14 -5.21 9.78
N ALA A 52 8.66 -5.33 11.02
CA ALA A 52 7.80 -6.44 11.44
C ALA A 52 6.35 -6.05 11.14
N VAL A 53 5.84 -6.46 9.98
CA VAL A 53 4.46 -6.16 9.56
C VAL A 53 3.47 -6.92 10.46
N ASP A 54 2.41 -6.24 10.86
CA ASP A 54 1.29 -6.80 11.60
C ASP A 54 -0.04 -6.15 11.17
N SER A 55 -1.13 -6.48 11.86
CA SER A 55 -2.49 -5.99 11.57
C SER A 55 -2.71 -4.49 11.79
N ASN A 56 -1.75 -3.78 12.39
CA ASN A 56 -1.81 -2.33 12.56
C ASN A 56 -1.16 -1.57 11.39
N PHE A 57 -0.52 -2.28 10.44
CA PHE A 57 0.02 -1.68 9.23
C PHE A 57 -1.06 -1.65 8.13
N THR A 58 -1.31 -0.47 7.57
CA THR A 58 -2.04 -0.31 6.31
C THR A 58 -1.15 0.29 5.22
N ALA A 59 -0.88 -0.48 4.17
CA ALA A 59 -0.24 -0.02 2.95
C ALA A 59 -1.32 0.57 2.05
N VAL A 60 -1.11 1.79 1.58
CA VAL A 60 -2.09 2.50 0.76
C VAL A 60 -1.63 2.43 -0.71
N HIS A 61 -2.59 2.19 -1.62
CA HIS A 61 -2.44 1.95 -3.05
C HIS A 61 -1.98 0.54 -3.43
N CYS A 62 -0.69 0.24 -3.28
CA CYS A 62 -0.07 -1.02 -3.74
C CYS A 62 -0.27 -1.31 -5.24
N THR A 63 -0.53 -0.28 -6.04
CA THR A 63 -0.93 -0.36 -7.45
C THR A 63 0.08 -1.13 -8.30
N TRP A 64 1.37 -0.93 -8.04
CA TRP A 64 2.49 -1.55 -8.76
C TRP A 64 3.25 -2.61 -7.95
N SER A 65 2.61 -3.16 -6.91
CA SER A 65 3.20 -4.22 -6.10
C SER A 65 3.34 -5.53 -6.85
N ASP A 66 4.49 -6.18 -6.69
CA ASP A 66 4.68 -7.57 -7.11
C ASP A 66 3.75 -8.50 -6.31
N GLU A 67 3.08 -9.44 -6.98
CA GLU A 67 2.09 -10.31 -6.34
C GLU A 67 2.67 -11.15 -5.19
N LEU A 68 3.94 -11.58 -5.29
CA LEU A 68 4.58 -12.40 -4.26
C LEU A 68 4.97 -11.56 -3.05
N GLU A 69 5.44 -10.33 -3.25
CA GLU A 69 5.75 -9.39 -2.17
C GLU A 69 4.46 -8.95 -1.46
N LEU A 70 3.43 -8.59 -2.22
CA LEU A 70 2.12 -8.23 -1.67
C LEU A 70 1.50 -9.39 -0.88
N LYS A 71 1.58 -10.62 -1.40
CA LYS A 71 1.15 -11.81 -0.68
C LYS A 71 1.91 -11.99 0.64
N LYS A 72 3.24 -11.83 0.64
CA LYS A 72 4.04 -11.95 1.88
C LYS A 72 3.65 -10.88 2.90
N TYR A 73 3.42 -9.65 2.45
CA TYR A 73 2.97 -8.55 3.30
C TYR A 73 1.62 -8.87 3.96
N VAL A 74 0.65 -9.35 3.18
CA VAL A 74 -0.67 -9.74 3.70
C VAL A 74 -0.61 -10.98 4.60
N ASP A 75 0.23 -11.97 4.26
CA ASP A 75 0.43 -13.17 5.08
C ASP A 75 1.04 -12.84 6.46
N GLN A 76 1.77 -11.72 6.60
CA GLN A 76 2.27 -11.20 7.88
C GLN A 76 1.19 -10.44 8.68
N GLY A 77 0.04 -10.16 8.07
CA GLY A 77 -1.10 -9.51 8.70
C GLY A 77 -1.37 -8.08 8.22
N GLY A 78 -0.57 -7.55 7.28
CA GLY A 78 -0.75 -6.20 6.76
C GLY A 78 -2.08 -6.01 6.01
N ASN A 79 -2.61 -4.79 6.06
CA ASN A 79 -3.81 -4.38 5.31
C ASN A 79 -3.43 -3.56 4.08
N VAL A 80 -4.29 -3.59 3.05
CA VAL A 80 -4.15 -2.82 1.82
C VAL A 80 -5.36 -1.87 1.70
N CYS A 81 -5.11 -0.57 1.64
CA CYS A 81 -6.11 0.44 1.36
C CYS A 81 -6.06 0.84 -0.11
N ILE A 82 -7.12 0.53 -0.84
CA ILE A 82 -7.22 0.87 -2.27
C ILE A 82 -8.09 2.12 -2.39
N CYS A 83 -7.72 3.04 -3.28
CA CYS A 83 -8.42 4.31 -3.48
C CYS A 83 -8.91 4.46 -4.94
N PRO A 84 -9.86 3.62 -5.41
CA PRO A 84 -10.21 3.53 -6.82
C PRO A 84 -10.53 4.84 -7.54
N LEU A 85 -11.24 5.76 -6.88
CA LEU A 85 -11.59 7.06 -7.48
C LEU A 85 -10.37 7.97 -7.65
N THR A 86 -9.46 7.96 -6.67
CA THR A 86 -8.21 8.74 -6.78
C THR A 86 -7.26 8.09 -7.78
N GLU A 87 -7.05 6.78 -7.69
CA GLU A 87 -6.16 6.04 -8.60
C GLU A 87 -6.62 6.15 -10.06
N GLY A 88 -7.95 6.08 -10.29
CA GLY A 88 -8.54 6.35 -11.60
C GLY A 88 -8.44 7.82 -12.04
N ASN A 89 -8.45 8.77 -11.11
CA ASN A 89 -8.29 10.20 -11.41
C ASN A 89 -6.85 10.56 -11.79
N LEU A 90 -5.86 9.96 -11.12
CA LEU A 90 -4.44 10.19 -11.34
C LEU A 90 -3.87 9.32 -12.46
N GLY A 91 -4.55 8.23 -12.82
CA GLY A 91 -4.15 7.34 -13.89
C GLY A 91 -3.13 6.29 -13.46
N ASP A 92 -3.20 5.85 -12.21
CA ASP A 92 -2.17 5.03 -11.55
C ASP A 92 -2.25 3.56 -11.98
N GLY A 93 -3.49 3.07 -12.13
CA GLY A 93 -3.81 1.64 -12.27
C GLY A 93 -4.57 1.13 -11.05
N PHE A 94 -4.66 -0.20 -10.90
CA PHE A 94 -5.24 -0.85 -9.72
C PHE A 94 -4.36 -2.02 -9.27
N PRO A 95 -4.25 -2.30 -7.96
CA PRO A 95 -3.41 -3.38 -7.42
C PRO A 95 -3.99 -4.76 -7.73
N PRO A 96 -3.16 -5.82 -7.81
CA PRO A 96 -3.66 -7.19 -7.93
C PRO A 96 -4.43 -7.60 -6.66
N LEU A 97 -5.69 -8.01 -6.81
CA LEU A 97 -6.56 -8.33 -5.65
C LEU A 97 -6.38 -9.74 -5.08
N GLN A 98 -5.94 -10.69 -5.90
CA GLN A 98 -5.84 -12.10 -5.48
C GLN A 98 -4.85 -12.30 -4.31
N PRO A 99 -3.68 -11.64 -4.28
CA PRO A 99 -2.79 -11.65 -3.11
C PRO A 99 -3.39 -11.00 -1.85
N CYS A 100 -4.28 -10.01 -2.01
CA CYS A 100 -4.83 -9.22 -0.90
C CYS A 100 -5.87 -9.98 -0.07
N GLY A 101 -6.59 -10.93 -0.66
CA GLY A 101 -7.60 -11.71 0.03
C GLY A 101 -8.65 -10.84 0.74
N THR A 102 -8.82 -11.03 2.04
CA THR A 102 -9.75 -10.24 2.87
C THR A 102 -9.13 -8.99 3.49
N SER A 103 -7.84 -8.74 3.29
CA SER A 103 -7.10 -7.64 3.93
C SER A 103 -7.21 -6.34 3.13
N ILE A 104 -8.40 -6.07 2.59
CA ILE A 104 -8.68 -4.90 1.76
C ILE A 104 -9.60 -3.94 2.51
N CYS A 105 -9.25 -2.66 2.49
CA CYS A 105 -10.16 -1.55 2.81
C CYS A 105 -10.15 -0.52 1.67
N LEU A 106 -11.10 0.41 1.72
CA LEU A 106 -11.26 1.47 0.72
C LEU A 106 -11.07 2.85 1.34
N GLY A 107 -10.45 3.75 0.59
CA GLY A 107 -10.24 5.15 0.99
C GLY A 107 -10.56 6.13 -0.14
N SER A 108 -10.96 7.35 0.20
CA SER A 108 -11.26 8.42 -0.78
C SER A 108 -10.05 9.30 -1.14
N ASP A 109 -8.93 9.10 -0.44
CA ASP A 109 -7.65 9.80 -0.58
C ASP A 109 -7.76 11.30 -0.93
N CYS A 110 -7.53 11.67 -2.20
CA CYS A 110 -7.45 13.07 -2.63
C CYS A 110 -8.80 13.81 -2.56
N ASN A 111 -9.90 13.08 -2.31
CA ASN A 111 -11.25 13.60 -2.13
C ASN A 111 -11.80 14.36 -3.35
N ALA A 112 -11.31 14.06 -4.57
CA ALA A 112 -11.94 14.51 -5.81
C ALA A 112 -13.44 14.09 -5.85
N ARG A 113 -13.75 12.96 -5.22
CA ARG A 113 -15.08 12.44 -4.94
C ARG A 113 -15.05 11.67 -3.62
N ILE A 114 -16.11 11.76 -2.81
CA ILE A 114 -16.25 10.97 -1.57
C ILE A 114 -17.54 10.15 -1.68
N ASP A 115 -17.44 8.91 -2.16
CA ASP A 115 -18.58 8.01 -2.33
C ASP A 115 -18.12 6.53 -2.24
N LEU A 116 -18.38 5.89 -1.10
CA LEU A 116 -17.99 4.49 -0.85
C LEU A 116 -18.56 3.51 -1.87
N ILE A 117 -19.79 3.74 -2.35
CA ILE A 117 -20.42 2.84 -3.34
C ILE A 117 -19.73 2.98 -4.69
N GLU A 118 -19.27 4.18 -5.02
CA GLU A 118 -18.51 4.43 -6.25
C GLU A 118 -17.11 3.81 -6.17
N GLU A 119 -16.40 3.90 -5.03
CA GLU A 119 -15.13 3.18 -4.80
C GLU A 119 -15.32 1.67 -5.02
N MET A 120 -16.30 1.06 -4.35
CA MET A 120 -16.58 -0.37 -4.48
C MET A 120 -16.93 -0.78 -5.91
N ARG A 121 -17.72 0.04 -6.61
CA ARG A 121 -18.12 -0.24 -8.01
C ARG A 121 -16.91 -0.26 -8.93
N TRP A 122 -16.03 0.75 -8.82
CA TRP A 122 -14.86 0.83 -9.68
C TRP A 122 -13.84 -0.24 -9.37
N LEU A 123 -13.67 -0.62 -8.10
CA LEU A 123 -12.82 -1.75 -7.73
C LEU A 123 -13.28 -3.04 -8.44
N GLU A 124 -14.57 -3.36 -8.40
CA GLU A 124 -15.12 -4.53 -9.11
C GLU A 124 -14.97 -4.40 -10.63
N TYR A 125 -15.25 -3.23 -11.21
CA TYR A 125 -15.21 -3.05 -12.67
C TYR A 125 -13.81 -3.09 -13.25
N ALA A 126 -12.80 -2.67 -12.49
CA ALA A 126 -11.40 -2.72 -12.89
C ALA A 126 -10.86 -4.16 -12.99
N HIS A 127 -11.49 -5.12 -12.31
CA HIS A 127 -11.01 -6.50 -12.17
C HIS A 127 -11.94 -7.55 -12.84
N ARG A 128 -12.78 -7.11 -13.78
CA ARG A 128 -13.68 -7.97 -14.57
C ARG A 128 -13.05 -8.55 -15.83
#